data_AF-A0A5M8SZH4-F1
#
_entry.id   AF-A0A5M8SZH4-F1
#
_cell.length_a   1.000
_cell.length_b   1.000
_cell.length_c   1.000
_cell.angle_alpha   90.00
_cell.angle_beta   90.00
_cell.angle_gamma   90.00
#
_symmetry.space_group_name_H-M   'P 1'
#
loop_
_entity.id
_entity.type
_entity.pdbx_description
1 polymer ?
#
loop_
_entity_poly.entity_id
_entity_poly.type
_entity_poly.pdbx_seq_one_letter_code
_entity_poly.pdbx_strand_id
1 'polypeptide(L)'
;MAASTTSGFSLHAPSALTAEVTRVTRTKRPRRVSPEAGHALEILGHAIEYLSDEFVHNGGEMTASDPQVEAVQLLMALNREVYFSCPEVPSLADRLRSLLHARTH
;
A
#
# COMPACT_ATOMS: atom_id res chain seq x y z
N MET A 1 50.01 -8.17 41.34
CA MET A 1 48.89 -7.27 41.72
C MET A 1 48.39 -6.57 40.46
N ALA A 2 47.28 -7.03 39.90
CA ALA A 2 46.37 -6.28 39.01
C ALA A 2 45.12 -7.17 38.80
N ALA A 3 43.95 -6.71 39.25
CA ALA A 3 42.69 -7.45 39.17
C ALA A 3 41.87 -6.95 37.98
N SER A 4 41.45 -7.85 37.09
CA SER A 4 40.54 -7.55 35.98
C SER A 4 39.10 -7.55 36.47
N THR A 5 38.46 -6.39 36.44
CA THR A 5 37.02 -6.24 36.69
C THR A 5 36.27 -6.32 35.36
N THR A 6 35.61 -7.45 35.10
CA THR A 6 34.60 -7.54 34.03
C THR A 6 33.24 -7.19 34.63
N SER A 7 32.61 -6.11 34.17
CA SER A 7 31.24 -5.75 34.55
C SER A 7 30.30 -6.24 33.47
N GLY A 8 29.49 -7.25 33.79
CA GLY A 8 28.42 -7.72 32.93
C GLY A 8 27.27 -6.73 32.96
N PHE A 9 26.90 -6.20 31.80
CA PHE A 9 25.70 -5.36 31.66
C PHE A 9 24.55 -6.22 31.13
N SER A 10 23.57 -6.50 31.97
CA SER A 10 22.34 -7.17 31.56
C SER A 10 21.39 -6.16 30.91
N LEU A 11 21.18 -6.30 29.60
CA LEU A 11 20.16 -5.54 28.87
C LEU A 11 18.79 -6.16 29.16
N HIS A 12 17.98 -5.47 29.97
CA HIS A 12 16.57 -5.78 30.16
C HIS A 12 15.80 -5.21 28.96
N ALA A 13 15.33 -6.08 28.07
CA ALA A 13 14.44 -5.67 26.99
C ALA A 13 13.03 -5.42 27.57
N PRO A 14 12.42 -4.23 27.39
CA PRO A 14 11.03 -4.04 27.75
C PRO A 14 10.17 -4.91 26.83
N SER A 15 9.35 -5.75 27.47
CA SER A 15 8.28 -6.52 26.82
C SER A 15 7.35 -5.55 26.09
N ALA A 16 7.56 -5.39 24.78
CA ALA A 16 6.66 -4.65 23.93
C ALA A 16 5.36 -5.46 23.88
N LEU A 17 4.36 -4.98 24.62
CA LEU A 17 2.97 -5.37 24.51
C LEU A 17 2.63 -5.49 23.02
N THR A 18 2.31 -6.72 22.64
CA THR A 18 1.84 -7.13 21.32
C THR A 18 0.86 -6.09 20.80
N ALA A 19 1.33 -5.22 19.91
CA ALA A 19 0.43 -4.43 19.07
C ALA A 19 -0.29 -5.47 18.21
N GLU A 20 -1.47 -5.87 18.66
CA GLU A 20 -2.37 -6.74 17.92
C GLU A 20 -2.85 -5.93 16.72
N VAL A 21 -2.01 -5.86 15.69
CA VAL A 21 -2.39 -5.40 14.37
C VAL A 21 -3.40 -6.42 13.91
N THR A 22 -4.68 -6.16 14.17
CA THR A 22 -5.78 -6.88 13.54
C THR A 22 -5.61 -6.64 12.05
N ARG A 23 -4.85 -7.51 11.38
CA ARG A 23 -4.85 -7.62 9.93
C ARG A 23 -6.24 -8.12 9.60
N VAL A 24 -7.20 -7.19 9.53
CA VAL A 24 -8.44 -7.42 8.81
C VAL A 24 -7.96 -7.83 7.43
N THR A 25 -8.10 -9.11 7.13
CA THR A 25 -7.88 -9.65 5.80
C THR A 25 -8.93 -9.02 4.92
N ARG A 26 -8.67 -7.81 4.44
CA ARG A 26 -9.57 -7.09 3.56
C ARG A 26 -9.72 -7.98 2.35
N THR A 27 -10.85 -8.67 2.27
CA THR A 27 -11.16 -9.58 1.16
C THR A 27 -10.93 -8.79 -0.12
N LYS A 28 -10.07 -9.28 -1.02
CA LYS A 28 -9.76 -8.61 -2.29
C LYS A 28 -11.04 -8.58 -3.14
N ARG A 29 -11.88 -7.56 -2.93
CA ARG A 29 -13.09 -7.33 -3.70
C ARG A 29 -12.71 -6.53 -4.95
N PRO A 30 -13.15 -6.96 -6.15
CA PRO A 30 -12.95 -6.17 -7.35
C PRO A 30 -13.67 -4.83 -7.23
N ARG A 31 -13.17 -3.81 -7.90
CA ARG A 31 -13.74 -2.46 -7.90
C ARG A 31 -14.35 -2.13 -9.25
N ARG A 32 -15.42 -1.34 -9.24
CA ARG A 32 -16.05 -0.80 -10.45
C ARG A 32 -15.27 0.42 -10.90
N VAL A 33 -14.41 0.23 -11.87
CA VAL A 33 -13.60 1.30 -12.46
C VAL A 33 -14.43 1.98 -13.55
N SER A 34 -14.65 3.29 -13.44
CA SER A 34 -15.29 4.07 -14.51
C SER A 34 -14.32 4.25 -15.69
N PRO A 35 -14.80 4.59 -16.91
CA PRO A 35 -13.91 4.89 -18.03
C PRO A 35 -12.85 5.96 -17.70
N GLU A 36 -13.25 7.02 -17.01
CA GLU A 36 -12.37 8.13 -16.62
C GLU A 36 -11.31 7.68 -15.60
N ALA A 37 -11.73 6.89 -14.60
CA ALA A 37 -10.81 6.32 -13.62
C ALA A 37 -9.85 5.31 -14.30
N GLY A 38 -10.33 4.52 -15.25
CA GLY A 38 -9.51 3.60 -16.04
C GLY A 38 -8.45 4.34 -16.85
N HIS A 39 -8.84 5.43 -17.52
CA HIS A 39 -7.92 6.27 -18.28
C HIS A 39 -6.87 6.94 -17.39
N ALA A 40 -7.27 7.44 -16.22
CA ALA A 40 -6.33 7.99 -15.24
C ALA A 40 -5.32 6.93 -14.76
N LEU A 41 -5.78 5.70 -14.49
CA LEU A 41 -4.91 4.59 -14.10
C LEU A 41 -3.92 4.20 -15.21
N GLU A 42 -4.35 4.24 -16.48
CA GLU A 42 -3.51 3.98 -17.65
C GLU A 42 -2.40 5.03 -17.78
N ILE A 43 -2.74 6.32 -17.72
CA ILE A 43 -1.75 7.42 -17.77
C ILE A 43 -0.73 7.27 -16.65
N LEU A 44 -1.20 7.03 -15.41
CA LEU A 44 -0.32 6.85 -14.26
C LEU A 44 0.56 5.60 -14.42
N GLY A 45 0.03 4.51 -14.96
CA GLY A 45 0.79 3.30 -15.26
C GLY A 45 1.94 3.56 -16.22
N HIS A 46 1.67 4.24 -17.33
CA HIS A 46 2.70 4.60 -18.31
C HIS A 46 3.75 5.57 -17.76
N ALA A 47 3.35 6.53 -16.93
CA ALA A 47 4.29 7.45 -16.30
C ALA A 47 5.25 6.72 -15.32
N ILE A 48 4.72 5.77 -14.54
CA ILE A 48 5.53 4.94 -13.63
C ILE A 48 6.50 4.06 -14.42
N GLU A 49 6.01 3.40 -15.47
CA GLU A 49 6.81 2.55 -16.36
C GLU A 49 7.96 3.36 -16.97
N TYR A 50 7.65 4.50 -17.60
CA TYR A 50 8.65 5.36 -18.22
C TYR A 50 9.73 5.83 -17.25
N LEU A 51 9.35 6.37 -16.08
CA LEU A 51 10.34 6.87 -15.11
C LEU A 51 11.17 5.75 -14.50
N SER A 52 10.57 4.57 -14.29
CA SER A 52 11.30 3.41 -13.78
C SER A 52 12.32 2.91 -14.81
N ASP A 53 11.92 2.84 -16.08
CA ASP A 53 12.81 2.43 -17.18
C ASP A 53 13.94 3.44 -17.37
N GLU A 54 13.65 4.74 -17.31
CA GLU A 54 14.66 5.80 -17.41
C GLU A 54 15.66 5.74 -16.26
N PHE A 55 15.20 5.54 -15.02
CA PHE A 55 16.06 5.40 -13.85
C PHE A 55 17.03 4.22 -14.00
N VAL A 56 16.53 3.06 -14.45
CA VAL A 56 17.34 1.87 -14.71
C VAL A 56 18.31 2.10 -15.88
N HIS A 57 17.85 2.73 -16.95
CA HIS A 57 18.65 3.02 -18.14
C HIS A 57 19.83 3.94 -17.84
N ASN A 58 19.61 4.98 -17.03
CA ASN A 58 20.64 5.95 -16.64
C ASN A 58 21.65 5.39 -15.63
N GLY A 59 21.46 4.15 -15.15
CA GLY A 59 22.34 3.52 -14.18
C GLY A 59 22.29 4.16 -12.80
N GLY A 60 21.12 4.66 -12.39
CA GLY A 60 20.94 5.41 -11.15
C GLY A 60 21.53 4.69 -9.94
N GLU A 61 22.47 5.34 -9.24
CA GLU A 61 22.88 4.90 -7.91
C GLU A 61 21.71 5.14 -6.95
N MET A 62 21.12 4.07 -6.44
CA MET A 62 19.92 4.14 -5.63
C MET A 62 20.26 4.70 -4.24
N THR A 63 20.18 6.02 -4.11
CA THR A 63 20.28 6.72 -2.83
C THR A 63 18.92 6.83 -2.18
N ALA A 64 18.87 6.89 -0.84
CA ALA A 64 17.60 6.93 -0.09
C ALA A 64 16.77 8.22 -0.32
N SER A 65 17.33 9.22 -1.02
CA SER A 65 16.71 10.51 -1.31
C SER A 65 16.80 10.87 -2.79
N ASP A 66 16.72 9.84 -3.64
CA ASP A 66 16.71 10.04 -5.09
C ASP A 66 15.37 10.66 -5.55
N PRO A 67 15.39 11.82 -6.20
CA PRO A 67 14.17 12.52 -6.60
C PRO A 67 13.35 11.75 -7.65
N GLN A 68 13.97 10.92 -8.49
CA GLN A 68 13.23 10.07 -9.44
C GLN A 68 12.52 8.95 -8.70
N VAL A 69 13.17 8.34 -7.69
CA VAL A 69 12.53 7.33 -6.83
C VAL A 69 11.35 7.94 -6.06
N GLU A 70 11.50 9.15 -5.52
CA GLU A 70 10.41 9.88 -4.87
C GLU A 70 9.25 10.17 -5.83
N ALA A 71 9.54 10.58 -7.07
CA ALA A 71 8.52 10.80 -8.09
C ALA A 71 7.75 9.51 -8.42
N VAL A 72 8.44 8.38 -8.60
CA VAL A 72 7.81 7.07 -8.82
C VAL A 72 6.91 6.68 -7.64
N GLN A 73 7.39 6.86 -6.41
CA GLN A 73 6.59 6.56 -5.21
C GLN A 73 5.33 7.42 -5.12
N LEU A 74 5.42 8.72 -5.45
CA LEU A 74 4.29 9.62 -5.50
C LEU A 74 3.26 9.17 -6.55
N LEU A 75 3.71 8.83 -7.76
CA LEU A 75 2.82 8.33 -8.82
C LEU A 75 2.17 7.00 -8.44
N MET A 76 2.90 6.09 -7.78
CA MET A 76 2.35 4.84 -7.25
C MET A 76 1.30 5.09 -6.18
N ALA A 77 1.49 6.09 -5.31
CA ALA A 77 0.52 6.48 -4.29
C ALA A 77 -0.77 7.00 -4.94
N LEU A 78 -0.65 7.90 -5.93
CA LEU A 78 -1.79 8.43 -6.69
C LEU A 78 -2.53 7.34 -7.47
N ASN A 79 -1.80 6.42 -8.11
CA ASN A 79 -2.39 5.28 -8.82
C ASN A 79 -3.26 4.43 -7.88
N ARG A 80 -2.74 4.14 -6.68
CA ARG A 80 -3.48 3.42 -5.63
C ARG A 80 -4.68 4.22 -5.13
N GLU A 81 -4.53 5.52 -4.94
CA GLU A 81 -5.63 6.40 -4.49
C GLU A 81 -6.79 6.39 -5.50
N VAL A 82 -6.51 6.56 -6.79
CA VAL A 82 -7.52 6.47 -7.86
C VAL A 82 -8.19 5.10 -7.87
N TYR A 83 -7.43 4.02 -7.74
CA TYR A 83 -8.01 2.68 -7.67
C TYR A 83 -8.91 2.50 -6.43
N PHE A 84 -8.51 3.04 -5.27
CA PHE A 84 -9.25 2.91 -4.02
C PHE A 84 -10.40 3.90 -3.85
N SER A 85 -10.52 4.91 -4.70
CA SER A 85 -11.72 5.75 -4.77
C SER A 85 -12.88 5.06 -5.53
N CYS A 86 -12.57 4.11 -6.40
CA CYS A 86 -13.57 3.35 -7.16
C CYS A 86 -14.41 2.43 -6.24
N PRO A 87 -15.76 2.43 -6.32
CA PRO A 87 -16.58 1.63 -5.41
C PRO A 87 -16.35 0.13 -5.59
N GLU A 88 -16.43 -0.64 -4.51
CA GLU A 88 -16.34 -2.10 -4.56
C GLU A 88 -17.55 -2.71 -5.30
N VAL A 89 -17.32 -3.80 -6.03
CA VAL A 89 -18.41 -4.53 -6.69
C VAL A 89 -19.23 -5.24 -5.61
N PRO A 90 -20.57 -5.02 -5.56
CA PRO A 90 -21.42 -5.66 -4.56
C PRO A 90 -21.46 -7.19 -4.80
N SER A 91 -21.33 -7.95 -3.72
CA SER A 91 -21.45 -9.40 -3.76
C SER A 91 -22.89 -9.84 -4.06
N LEU A 92 -23.08 -11.11 -4.42
CA LEU A 92 -24.42 -11.68 -4.60
C LEU A 92 -25.26 -11.58 -3.31
N ALA A 93 -24.64 -11.82 -2.16
CA ALA A 93 -25.30 -11.68 -0.86
C ALA A 93 -25.71 -10.23 -0.57
N ASP A 94 -24.90 -9.24 -0.98
CA ASP A 94 -25.25 -7.82 -0.84
C ASP A 94 -26.42 -7.45 -1.76
N ARG A 95 -26.44 -7.99 -2.99
CA ARG A 95 -27.55 -7.80 -3.95
C ARG A 95 -28.86 -8.42 -3.46
N LEU A 96 -28.81 -9.61 -2.87
CA LEU A 96 -30.01 -10.26 -2.32
C LEU A 96 -30.56 -9.47 -1.13
N ARG A 97 -29.69 -9.02 -0.21
CA ARG A 97 -30.08 -8.16 0.91
C ARG A 97 -30.74 -6.86 0.44
N SER A 98 -30.21 -6.20 -0.59
CA SER A 98 -30.83 -4.98 -1.12
C SER A 98 -32.23 -5.22 -1.70
N LEU A 99 -32.46 -6.36 -2.38
CA LEU A 99 -33.77 -6.71 -2.92
C LEU A 99 -34.79 -7.03 -1.82
N LEU A 100 -34.36 -7.70 -0.74
CA LEU A 100 -35.22 -8.01 0.40
C LEU A 100 -35.66 -6.73 1.14
N HIS A 101 -34.75 -5.78 1.36
CA HIS A 101 -35.10 -4.49 1.96
C HIS A 101 -36.02 -3.63 1.08
N ALA A 102 -35.85 -3.69 -0.24
CA ALA A 102 -36.72 -2.96 -1.18
C ALA A 102 -38.15 -3.53 -1.26
N ARG A 103 -38.35 -4.80 -0.84
CA ARG A 103 -39.66 -5.47 -0.86
C ARG A 103 -40.46 -5.29 0.44
N THR A 104 -39.82 -4.79 1.49
CA THR A 104 -40.43 -4.56 2.81
C THR A 104 -40.90 -3.12 3.05
N HIS A 105 -40.74 -2.25 2.05
CA HIS A 105 -41.28 -0.89 2.00
C HIS A 105 -42.35 -0.81 0.91
#